data_AF-A0A7J7C812-F1
#
_entry.id   AF-A0A7J7C812-F1
#
_cell.length_a   1.000
_cell.length_b   1.000
_cell.length_c   1.000
_cell.angle_alpha   90.00
_cell.angle_beta   90.00
_cell.angle_gamma   90.00
#
_symmetry.space_group_name_H-M   'P 1'
#
loop_
_entity.id
_entity.type
_entity.pdbx_description
1 polymer ?
#
loop_
_entity_poly.entity_id
_entity_poly.type
_entity_poly.pdbx_seq_one_letter_code
_entity_poly.pdbx_strand_id
1 'polypeptide(L)'
;MADLIKLGNERRMKEVMKLGSTIAMKKRTERGSGNRDGERCTSTNPHSFGNELRACLRCRVVKTYDQFRESGCENCTFFKMEEDPERVVDCTTPNFNGIISAMDPGRSWAARWLRIGRFLPGVYTLAVSETLPEDMQNICEDERVQYVPLKRV
;
A
#
# COMPACT_ATOMS: atom_id res chain seq x y z
N MET A 1 -11.61 -5.01 -28.33
CA MET A 1 -12.06 -3.81 -27.59
C MET A 1 -11.50 -3.76 -26.17
N ALA A 2 -11.77 -4.75 -25.31
CA ALA A 2 -11.26 -4.77 -23.93
C ALA A 2 -9.71 -4.71 -23.83
N ASP A 3 -8.99 -5.35 -24.76
CA ASP A 3 -7.53 -5.38 -24.72
C ASP A 3 -6.89 -4.07 -25.20
N LEU A 4 -7.55 -3.30 -26.07
CA LEU A 4 -7.11 -1.95 -26.44
C LEU A 4 -7.29 -0.95 -25.30
N ILE A 5 -8.33 -1.11 -24.48
CA ILE A 5 -8.53 -0.30 -23.26
C ILE A 5 -7.46 -0.65 -22.21
N LYS A 6 -7.12 -1.95 -22.05
CA LYS A 6 -6.03 -2.37 -21.16
C LYS A 6 -4.68 -1.81 -21.62
N LEU A 7 -4.33 -1.92 -22.90
CA LEU A 7 -3.09 -1.36 -23.45
C LEU A 7 -3.05 0.17 -23.37
N GLY A 8 -4.18 0.84 -23.62
CA GLY A 8 -4.30 2.29 -23.46
C GLY A 8 -4.10 2.74 -22.02
N ASN A 9 -4.67 2.01 -21.07
CA ASN A 9 -4.49 2.29 -19.64
C ASN A 9 -3.10 1.92 -19.13
N GLU A 10 -2.46 0.89 -19.68
CA GLU A 10 -1.09 0.49 -19.31
C GLU A 10 -0.05 1.49 -19.86
N ARG A 11 -0.22 1.95 -21.11
CA ARG A 11 0.59 3.06 -21.67
C ARG A 11 0.40 4.33 -20.85
N ARG A 12 -0.85 4.66 -20.53
CA ARG A 12 -1.15 5.80 -19.65
C ARG A 12 -0.50 5.62 -18.30
N MET A 13 -0.55 4.43 -17.69
CA MET A 13 0.13 4.13 -16.41
C MET A 13 1.64 4.33 -16.48
N LYS A 14 2.30 3.81 -17.52
CA LYS A 14 3.73 4.04 -17.77
C LYS A 14 4.03 5.55 -17.91
N GLU A 15 3.15 6.30 -18.55
CA GLU A 15 3.27 7.75 -18.70
C GLU A 15 3.03 8.52 -17.38
N VAL A 16 1.99 8.17 -16.59
CA VAL A 16 1.73 8.80 -15.29
C VAL A 16 2.82 8.47 -14.26
N MET A 17 3.38 7.26 -14.28
CA MET A 17 4.52 6.91 -13.42
C MET A 17 5.77 7.70 -13.83
N LYS A 18 6.01 7.87 -15.14
CA LYS A 18 7.13 8.67 -15.65
C LYS A 18 6.98 10.16 -15.33
N LEU A 19 5.76 10.70 -15.34
CA LEU A 19 5.45 12.08 -14.94
C LEU A 19 5.42 12.26 -13.40
N GLY A 20 5.00 11.25 -12.66
CA GLY A 20 4.86 11.28 -11.20
C GLY A 20 6.20 11.36 -10.46
N SER A 21 7.28 10.84 -11.04
CA SER A 21 8.65 11.05 -10.52
C SER A 21 9.12 12.50 -10.60
N THR A 22 8.47 13.35 -11.43
CA THR A 22 8.83 14.76 -11.60
C THR A 22 7.91 15.72 -10.86
N ILE A 23 6.70 15.29 -10.47
CA ILE A 23 5.72 16.12 -9.75
C ILE A 23 5.81 15.84 -8.23
N ALA A 24 6.97 16.09 -7.65
CA ALA A 24 7.07 16.45 -6.25
C ALA A 24 7.43 17.94 -6.20
N MET A 25 6.70 18.71 -5.38
CA MET A 25 6.90 20.15 -5.13
C MET A 25 6.25 21.13 -6.11
N LYS A 26 4.92 21.07 -6.29
CA LYS A 26 4.18 22.32 -6.48
C LYS A 26 3.67 22.77 -5.13
N LYS A 27 4.39 23.69 -4.48
CA LYS A 27 3.96 24.38 -3.26
C LYS A 27 2.52 24.83 -3.45
N ARG A 28 1.60 24.26 -2.69
CA ARG A 28 0.22 24.72 -2.64
C ARG A 28 0.25 26.07 -1.91
N THR A 29 0.04 27.15 -2.66
CA THR A 29 -0.19 28.48 -2.10
C THR A 29 -1.35 28.40 -1.11
N GLU A 30 -1.09 28.85 0.11
CA GLU A 30 -2.04 28.90 1.22
C GLU A 30 -3.25 29.76 0.83
N ARG A 31 -4.44 29.16 0.86
CA ARG A 31 -5.70 29.88 1.02
C ARG A 31 -6.40 29.26 2.21
N GLY A 32 -6.43 30.03 3.29
CA GLY A 32 -6.91 29.60 4.60
C GLY A 32 -8.42 29.47 4.72
N SER A 33 -8.84 28.64 5.68
CA SER A 33 -9.93 28.85 6.65
C SER A 33 -10.42 27.51 7.19
N GLY A 34 -10.61 27.44 8.52
CA GLY A 34 -11.37 26.39 9.19
C GLY A 34 -10.56 25.49 10.10
N ASN A 35 -10.69 25.74 11.41
CA ASN A 35 -10.20 24.90 12.50
C ASN A 35 -10.67 23.44 12.29
N ARG A 36 -9.72 22.51 12.16
CA ARG A 36 -9.94 21.08 12.38
C ARG A 36 -8.82 20.61 13.27
N ASP A 37 -9.15 20.46 14.54
CA ASP A 37 -8.29 19.89 15.55
C ASP A 37 -7.74 18.54 15.06
N GLY A 38 -6.41 18.46 15.00
CA GLY A 38 -5.69 17.28 15.47
C GLY A 38 -5.90 15.93 14.79
N GLU A 39 -6.42 15.85 13.58
CA GLU A 39 -6.37 14.59 12.82
C GLU A 39 -4.95 14.41 12.28
N ARG A 40 -4.06 13.93 13.17
CA ARG A 40 -2.73 13.45 12.80
C ARG A 40 -2.97 12.33 11.79
N CYS A 41 -2.76 12.63 10.51
CA CYS A 41 -2.66 11.60 9.49
C CYS A 41 -1.61 10.62 9.99
N THR A 42 -2.03 9.44 10.48
CA THR A 42 -1.15 8.36 10.90
C THR A 42 -0.51 7.80 9.63
N SER A 43 0.47 8.53 9.11
CA SER A 43 1.16 8.16 7.89
C SER A 43 1.94 6.89 8.16
N THR A 44 1.62 5.80 7.46
CA THR A 44 2.28 4.50 7.60
C THR A 44 3.63 4.52 6.85
N ASN A 45 4.47 5.50 7.17
CA ASN A 45 5.73 5.73 6.48
C ASN A 45 6.83 4.83 7.06
N PRO A 46 7.68 4.23 6.22
CA PRO A 46 8.83 3.48 6.69
C PRO A 46 9.80 4.41 7.44
N HIS A 47 10.33 3.96 8.60
CA HIS A 47 11.29 4.74 9.38
C HIS A 47 12.69 4.79 8.73
N SER A 48 13.03 3.79 7.91
CA SER A 48 14.31 3.66 7.21
C SER A 48 14.10 2.98 5.85
N PHE A 49 14.94 3.29 4.86
CA PHE A 49 14.86 2.71 3.51
C PHE A 49 15.89 1.58 3.24
N GLY A 50 16.37 0.89 4.29
CA GLY A 50 17.38 -0.19 4.22
C GLY A 50 16.81 -1.58 3.86
N ASN A 51 17.65 -2.62 3.99
CA ASN A 51 17.35 -4.03 3.64
C ASN A 51 16.26 -4.72 4.50
N GLU A 52 15.51 -3.95 5.28
CA GLU A 52 14.52 -4.44 6.25
C GLU A 52 13.10 -4.10 5.82
N LEU A 53 12.93 -3.47 4.65
CA LEU A 53 11.61 -3.17 4.12
C LEU A 53 10.88 -4.44 3.70
N ARG A 54 9.60 -4.49 4.08
CA ARG A 54 8.69 -5.57 3.73
C ARG A 54 7.39 -4.98 3.23
N ALA A 55 6.74 -5.68 2.31
CA ALA A 55 5.42 -5.35 1.82
C ALA A 55 4.39 -6.33 2.37
N CYS A 56 3.27 -5.83 2.89
CA CYS A 56 2.15 -6.68 3.26
C CYS A 56 1.56 -7.36 2.01
N LEU A 57 1.45 -8.70 2.03
CA LEU A 57 0.93 -9.51 0.94
C LEU A 57 -0.56 -9.23 0.64
N ARG A 58 -1.26 -8.58 1.58
CA ARG A 58 -2.67 -8.23 1.46
C ARG A 58 -2.91 -6.81 0.95
N CYS A 59 -2.50 -5.80 1.72
CA CYS A 59 -2.79 -4.40 1.42
C CYS A 59 -1.67 -3.68 0.66
N ARG A 60 -0.48 -4.29 0.57
CA ARG A 60 0.75 -3.75 -0.05
C ARG A 60 1.39 -2.56 0.65
N VAL A 61 1.01 -2.24 1.89
CA VAL A 61 1.74 -1.23 2.68
C VAL A 61 3.19 -1.69 2.86
N VAL A 62 4.13 -0.75 2.78
CA VAL A 62 5.56 -0.99 2.92
C VAL A 62 6.05 -0.33 4.21
N LYS A 63 6.60 -1.14 5.11
CA LYS A 63 7.16 -0.73 6.41
C LYS A 63 8.43 -1.56 6.66
N THR A 64 9.22 -1.19 7.67
CA THR A 64 10.31 -2.08 8.12
C THR A 64 9.73 -3.30 8.84
N TYR A 65 10.51 -4.38 8.91
CA TYR A 65 10.17 -5.56 9.72
C TYR A 65 9.81 -5.17 11.16
N ASP A 66 10.63 -4.35 11.80
CA ASP A 66 10.38 -3.91 13.18
C ASP A 66 9.09 -3.12 13.33
N GLN A 67 8.75 -2.27 12.37
CA GLN A 67 7.47 -1.56 12.43
C GLN A 67 6.27 -2.51 12.35
N PHE A 68 6.33 -3.57 11.54
CA PHE A 68 5.28 -4.59 11.54
C PHE A 68 5.23 -5.38 12.85
N ARG A 69 6.40 -5.70 13.43
CA ARG A 69 6.49 -6.40 14.71
C ARG A 69 5.98 -5.57 15.88
N GLU A 70 6.20 -4.25 15.88
CA GLU A 70 5.84 -3.37 16.99
C GLU A 70 4.39 -2.85 16.91
N SER A 71 3.91 -2.58 15.70
CA SER A 71 2.63 -1.86 15.48
C SER A 71 1.68 -2.57 14.52
N GLY A 72 2.08 -3.71 13.97
CA GLY A 72 1.29 -4.44 13.00
C GLY A 72 1.08 -3.71 11.68
N CYS A 73 0.07 -4.15 10.94
CA CYS A 73 -0.38 -3.55 9.69
C CYS A 73 -1.67 -2.76 9.94
N GLU A 74 -1.65 -1.44 9.74
CA GLU A 74 -2.79 -0.57 10.05
C GLU A 74 -4.01 -0.82 9.14
N ASN A 75 -3.77 -1.38 7.95
CA ASN A 75 -4.84 -1.76 7.02
C ASN A 75 -5.34 -3.20 7.23
N CYS A 76 -4.59 -4.03 7.96
CA CYS A 76 -4.88 -5.45 8.17
C CYS A 76 -4.65 -5.83 9.63
N THR A 77 -5.30 -5.10 10.53
CA THR A 77 -5.19 -5.25 11.99
C THR A 77 -5.58 -6.65 12.47
N PHE A 78 -6.47 -7.32 11.73
CA PHE A 78 -6.89 -8.70 12.01
C PHE A 78 -5.76 -9.74 11.92
N PHE A 79 -4.64 -9.42 11.27
CA PHE A 79 -3.47 -10.31 11.32
C PHE A 79 -2.75 -10.28 12.67
N LYS A 80 -2.96 -9.28 13.53
CA LYS A 80 -2.39 -9.23 14.90
C LYS A 80 -0.88 -9.51 14.93
N MET A 81 -0.13 -8.90 14.02
CA MET A 81 1.31 -9.17 13.86
C MET A 81 2.13 -8.68 15.06
N GLU A 82 1.59 -7.73 15.82
CA GLU A 82 2.13 -7.22 17.07
C GLU A 82 2.06 -8.22 18.23
N GLU A 83 1.15 -9.20 18.13
CA GLU A 83 1.02 -10.29 19.12
C GLU A 83 1.91 -11.49 18.75
N ASP A 84 2.21 -11.67 17.46
CA ASP A 84 2.93 -12.82 16.93
C ASP A 84 3.91 -12.43 15.80
N PRO A 85 5.23 -12.41 16.09
CA PRO A 85 6.26 -12.11 15.09
C PRO A 85 6.30 -13.08 13.91
N GLU A 86 5.87 -14.34 14.06
CA GLU A 86 5.82 -15.28 12.93
C GLU A 86 4.82 -14.81 11.88
N ARG A 87 3.69 -14.20 12.30
CA ARG A 87 2.72 -13.61 11.38
C ARG A 87 3.28 -12.45 10.56
N VAL A 88 4.28 -11.72 11.07
CA VAL A 88 4.98 -10.72 10.26
C VAL A 88 5.61 -11.39 9.04
N VAL A 89 6.26 -12.53 9.25
CA VAL A 89 6.95 -13.27 8.17
C VAL A 89 5.93 -13.85 7.20
N ASP A 90 4.84 -14.45 7.68
CA ASP A 90 3.83 -15.11 6.84
C ASP A 90 2.98 -14.13 6.02
N CYS A 91 2.74 -12.93 6.56
CA CYS A 91 1.87 -11.94 5.93
C CYS A 91 2.61 -10.87 5.13
N THR A 92 3.96 -10.87 5.14
CA THR A 92 4.76 -9.85 4.46
C THR A 92 5.96 -10.44 3.74
N THR A 93 6.43 -9.79 2.67
CA THR A 93 7.60 -10.24 1.90
C THR A 93 8.62 -9.11 1.70
N PRO A 94 9.93 -9.41 1.72
CA PRO A 94 10.95 -8.47 1.22
C PRO A 94 10.99 -8.39 -0.32
N ASN A 95 10.38 -9.34 -1.04
CA ASN A 95 10.44 -9.46 -2.50
C ASN A 95 9.30 -8.68 -3.17
N PHE A 96 9.44 -7.36 -3.23
CA PHE A 96 8.49 -6.48 -3.90
C PHE A 96 9.19 -5.55 -4.89
N ASN A 97 8.43 -4.99 -5.85
CA ASN A 97 8.98 -4.09 -6.87
C ASN A 97 8.25 -2.74 -6.86
N GLY A 98 9.04 -1.68 -6.76
CA GLY A 98 8.59 -0.29 -6.81
C GLY A 98 7.79 0.13 -5.58
N ILE A 99 7.83 1.42 -5.27
CA ILE A 99 7.07 2.03 -4.19
C ILE A 99 6.31 3.25 -4.70
N ILE A 100 5.18 3.55 -4.06
CA ILE A 100 4.38 4.74 -4.26
C ILE A 100 3.97 5.31 -2.91
N SER A 101 4.20 6.61 -2.71
CA SER A 101 3.66 7.33 -1.55
C SER A 101 2.28 7.89 -1.90
N ALA A 102 1.25 7.45 -1.18
CA ALA A 102 -0.13 7.86 -1.38
C ALA A 102 -0.58 8.74 -0.19
N MET A 103 -0.63 10.06 -0.40
CA MET A 103 -1.06 11.02 0.63
C MET A 103 -2.58 11.08 0.79
N ASP A 104 -3.33 10.88 -0.30
CA ASP A 104 -4.80 10.85 -0.33
C ASP A 104 -5.25 9.72 -1.27
N PRO A 105 -5.26 8.46 -0.77
CA PRO A 105 -5.60 7.29 -1.59
C PRO A 105 -7.04 7.37 -2.14
N GLY A 106 -7.98 7.94 -1.38
CA GLY A 106 -9.39 8.06 -1.76
C GLY A 106 -9.63 8.92 -3.00
N ARG A 107 -8.79 9.93 -3.22
CA ARG A 107 -8.90 10.86 -4.36
C ARG A 107 -7.90 10.60 -5.48
N SER A 108 -6.89 9.76 -5.25
CA SER A 108 -5.86 9.47 -6.24
C SER A 108 -6.33 8.46 -7.29
N TRP A 109 -6.26 8.85 -8.57
CA TRP A 109 -6.52 7.93 -9.69
C TRP A 109 -5.54 6.73 -9.68
N ALA A 110 -4.25 6.99 -9.39
CA ALA A 110 -3.25 5.93 -9.31
C ALA A 110 -3.56 4.95 -8.17
N ALA A 111 -3.99 5.46 -7.01
CA ALA A 111 -4.39 4.62 -5.88
C ALA A 111 -5.63 3.76 -6.20
N ARG A 112 -6.63 4.33 -6.89
CA ARG A 112 -7.79 3.57 -7.39
C ARG A 112 -7.40 2.49 -8.37
N TRP A 113 -6.54 2.82 -9.35
CA TRP A 113 -6.03 1.86 -10.33
C TRP A 113 -5.31 0.71 -9.67
N LEU A 114 -4.45 1.03 -8.70
CA LEU A 114 -3.72 0.06 -7.91
C LEU A 114 -4.62 -0.65 -6.89
N ARG A 115 -5.92 -0.34 -6.73
CA ARG A 115 -6.80 -0.91 -5.69
C ARG A 115 -6.36 -0.64 -4.24
N ILE A 116 -5.62 0.44 -4.00
CA ILE A 116 -5.24 0.92 -2.65
C ILE A 116 -6.05 2.13 -2.19
N GLY A 117 -7.02 2.60 -3.00
CA GLY A 117 -7.76 3.83 -2.72
C GLY A 117 -8.66 3.81 -1.49
N ARG A 118 -8.83 2.66 -0.83
CA ARG A 118 -9.59 2.49 0.43
C ARG A 118 -8.70 2.39 1.67
N PHE A 119 -7.37 2.39 1.48
CA PHE A 119 -6.40 2.23 2.56
C PHE A 119 -5.92 3.58 3.09
N LEU A 120 -5.25 3.56 4.23
CA LEU A 120 -4.73 4.74 4.90
C LEU A 120 -3.61 5.43 4.09
N PRO A 121 -3.37 6.74 4.28
CA PRO A 121 -2.21 7.40 3.70
C PRO A 121 -0.90 6.73 4.10
N GLY A 122 -0.02 6.48 3.13
CA GLY A 122 1.19 5.70 3.39
C GLY A 122 2.02 5.34 2.16
N VAL A 123 3.07 4.54 2.37
CA VAL A 123 3.89 3.99 1.29
C VAL A 123 3.40 2.59 0.94
N TYR A 124 3.18 2.34 -0.35
CA TYR A 124 2.69 1.07 -0.88
C TYR A 124 3.64 0.55 -1.96
N THR A 125 3.66 -0.75 -2.19
CA THR A 125 4.38 -1.32 -3.33
C THR A 125 3.51 -1.41 -4.59
N LEU A 126 4.15 -1.32 -5.76
CA LEU A 126 3.50 -1.47 -7.06
C LEU A 126 3.23 -2.94 -7.39
N ALA A 127 4.12 -3.85 -6.99
CA ALA A 127 4.01 -5.27 -7.31
C ALA A 127 4.60 -6.17 -6.22
N VAL A 128 3.94 -7.30 -6.01
CA VAL A 128 4.34 -8.39 -5.11
C VAL A 128 4.21 -9.69 -5.87
N SER A 129 5.26 -10.52 -5.86
CA SER A 129 5.29 -11.78 -6.62
C SER A 129 4.67 -12.95 -5.85
N GLU A 130 4.73 -12.88 -4.53
CA GLU A 130 4.27 -13.91 -3.61
C GLU A 130 2.78 -13.77 -3.30
N THR A 131 2.17 -14.88 -2.91
CA THR A 131 0.77 -14.95 -2.48
C THR A 131 0.72 -15.23 -0.99
N LEU A 132 -0.32 -14.73 -0.34
CA LEU A 132 -0.57 -14.99 1.08
C LEU A 132 -0.76 -16.51 1.29
N PRO A 133 -0.14 -17.13 2.32
CA PRO A 133 -0.36 -18.55 2.64
C PRO A 133 -1.83 -18.88 2.90
N GLU A 134 -2.25 -20.12 2.66
CA GLU A 134 -3.65 -20.56 2.79
C GLU A 134 -4.23 -20.29 4.18
N ASP A 135 -3.48 -20.59 5.24
CA ASP A 135 -3.91 -20.32 6.62
C ASP A 135 -4.23 -18.84 6.85
N MET A 136 -3.40 -17.95 6.30
CA MET A 136 -3.60 -16.50 6.40
C MET A 136 -4.74 -16.02 5.48
N GLN A 137 -5.04 -16.75 4.39
CA GLN A 137 -6.23 -16.51 3.57
C GLN A 137 -7.52 -16.91 4.31
N ASN A 138 -7.50 -17.99 5.10
CA ASN A 138 -8.64 -18.40 5.91
C ASN A 138 -8.98 -17.32 6.96
N ILE A 139 -7.97 -16.74 7.62
CA ILE A 139 -8.17 -15.59 8.53
C ILE A 139 -8.83 -14.41 7.81
N CYS A 140 -8.45 -14.16 6.55
CA CYS A 140 -9.08 -13.11 5.76
C CYS A 140 -10.57 -13.38 5.49
N GLU A 141 -10.93 -14.65 5.26
CA GLU A 141 -12.31 -15.08 5.02
C GLU A 141 -13.16 -14.99 6.31
N ASP A 142 -12.63 -15.45 7.43
CA ASP A 142 -13.28 -15.38 8.74
C ASP A 142 -13.66 -13.94 9.13
N GLU A 143 -12.76 -13.00 8.82
CA GLU A 143 -12.95 -11.56 9.04
C GLU A 143 -13.82 -10.90 7.96
N ARG A 144 -14.30 -11.66 6.97
CA ARG A 144 -15.10 -11.20 5.82
C ARG A 144 -14.38 -10.17 4.95
N VAL A 145 -13.06 -10.30 4.84
CA VAL A 145 -12.17 -9.41 4.10
C VAL A 145 -11.68 -10.13 2.84
N GLN A 146 -12.25 -9.81 1.67
CA GLN A 146 -11.96 -10.50 0.39
C GLN A 146 -10.49 -10.40 -0.09
N TYR A 147 -9.72 -11.49 0.01
CA TYR A 147 -8.37 -11.56 -0.55
C TYR A 147 -8.41 -11.77 -2.07
N VAL A 148 -7.69 -10.93 -2.81
CA VAL A 148 -7.54 -11.09 -4.26
C VAL A 148 -6.06 -10.89 -4.60
N PRO A 149 -5.32 -11.97 -4.91
CA PRO A 149 -3.97 -11.88 -5.42
C PRO A 149 -3.91 -10.98 -6.65
N LEU A 150 -2.88 -10.15 -6.75
CA LEU A 150 -2.60 -9.46 -8.01
C LEU A 150 -2.06 -10.48 -9.02
N LYS A 151 -2.44 -10.31 -10.29
CA LYS A 151 -1.88 -11.12 -11.35
C LYS A 151 -0.37 -10.86 -11.42
N ARG A 152 0.44 -11.91 -11.32
CA ARG A 152 1.87 -11.84 -11.62
C ARG A 152 2.00 -11.36 -13.06
N VAL A 153 2.80 -10.31 -13.27
CA VAL A 153 3.15 -9.81 -14.60
C VAL A 153 4.28 -10.66 -15.14
#